data_AF-A0A3D2H818-F1
#
_entry.id   AF-A0A3D2H818-F1
#
_cell.length_a   1.000
_cell.length_b   1.000
_cell.length_c   1.000
_cell.angle_alpha   90.00
_cell.angle_beta   90.00
_cell.angle_gamma   90.00
#
_symmetry.space_group_name_H-M   'P 1'
#
loop_
_entity.id
_entity.type
_entity.pdbx_description
1 polymer ?
#
loop_
_entity_poly.entity_id
_entity_poly.type
_entity_poly.pdbx_seq_one_letter_code
_entity_poly.pdbx_strand_id
1 'polypeptide(L)'
;MIETATLITLCMLYLMFFRPGKTPPLGNPLVIERPGQYYLTLAPQLNLAQSFLEAIAGQIADLADVPANTETHYFEVRDSEVSSHGFECYLLAITRRAGLLYIQAAPPISKDQSNLSVISEFARQVLARFPDDEAHASAEEIVRAVQQASKQRGNQIKSL
;
A
#
# COMPACT_ATOMS: atom_id res chain seq x y z
N MET A 1 -28.62 24.98 34.69
CA MET A 1 -27.14 25.04 34.51
C MET A 1 -26.48 23.65 34.57
N ILE A 2 -27.00 22.70 35.37
CA ILE A 2 -26.48 21.32 35.41
C ILE A 2 -26.75 20.54 34.11
N GLU A 3 -27.93 20.70 33.50
CA GLU A 3 -28.26 20.02 32.23
C GLU A 3 -27.33 20.39 31.07
N THR A 4 -26.90 21.65 30.99
CA THR A 4 -25.92 22.09 29.99
C THR A 4 -24.54 21.47 30.23
N ALA A 5 -24.14 21.31 31.49
CA ALA A 5 -22.86 20.70 31.83
C ALA A 5 -22.85 19.19 31.55
N THR A 6 -23.95 18.48 31.85
CA THR A 6 -24.07 17.05 31.55
C THR A 6 -24.15 16.77 30.05
N LEU A 7 -24.85 17.61 29.28
CA LEU A 7 -24.92 17.47 27.82
C LEU A 7 -23.54 17.67 27.16
N ILE A 8 -22.78 18.68 27.57
CA ILE A 8 -21.42 18.93 27.07
C ILE A 8 -20.49 17.77 27.40
N THR A 9 -20.58 17.25 28.63
CA THR A 9 -19.75 16.11 29.07
C THR A 9 -20.08 14.85 28.25
N LEU A 10 -21.36 14.60 27.97
CA LEU A 10 -21.79 13.46 27.16
C LEU A 10 -21.34 13.60 25.70
N CYS A 11 -21.40 14.80 25.12
CA CYS A 11 -20.90 15.08 23.77
C CYS A 11 -19.37 14.93 23.68
N MET A 12 -18.62 15.38 24.68
CA MET A 12 -17.16 15.19 24.73
C MET A 12 -16.80 13.71 24.83
N LEU A 13 -17.47 12.95 25.70
CA LEU A 13 -17.30 11.51 25.79
C LEU A 13 -17.64 10.83 24.47
N TYR A 14 -18.76 11.22 23.84
CA TYR A 14 -19.16 10.70 22.54
C TYR A 14 -18.11 10.96 21.46
N LEU A 15 -17.57 12.18 21.35
CA LEU A 15 -16.51 12.49 20.38
C LEU A 15 -15.18 11.79 20.68
N MET A 16 -14.90 11.50 21.95
CA MET A 16 -13.69 10.80 22.38
C MET A 16 -13.79 9.29 22.08
N PHE A 17 -14.96 8.68 22.27
CA PHE A 17 -15.21 7.26 21.99
C PHE A 17 -15.55 6.98 20.52
N PHE A 18 -16.38 7.81 19.90
CA PHE A 18 -16.81 7.70 18.50
C PHE A 18 -16.04 8.65 17.60
N ARG A 19 -14.71 8.68 17.79
CA ARG A 19 -13.83 9.51 16.96
C ARG A 19 -14.01 9.13 15.48
N PRO A 20 -14.58 10.01 14.64
CA PRO A 20 -14.84 9.70 13.24
C PRO A 20 -13.51 9.78 12.50
N GLY A 21 -12.85 8.63 12.32
CA GLY A 21 -11.53 8.62 11.67
C GLY A 21 -10.85 7.27 11.59
N LYS A 22 -11.34 6.24 12.28
CA LYS A 22 -10.82 4.87 12.12
C LYS A 22 -11.77 4.08 11.23
N THR A 23 -11.63 4.24 9.93
CA THR A 23 -12.23 3.30 8.97
C THR A 23 -11.75 1.90 9.33
N PRO A 24 -12.66 0.97 9.72
CA PRO A 24 -12.25 -0.36 10.13
C PRO A 24 -11.52 -1.05 8.97
N PRO A 25 -10.47 -1.84 9.27
CA PRO A 25 -9.75 -2.55 8.24
C PRO A 25 -10.68 -3.52 7.50
N LEU A 26 -10.60 -3.54 6.17
CA LEU A 26 -11.45 -4.39 5.35
C LEU A 26 -11.05 -5.86 5.53
N GLY A 27 -12.02 -6.72 5.88
CA GLY A 27 -11.81 -8.17 6.00
C GLY A 27 -11.63 -8.91 4.67
N ASN A 28 -11.93 -8.24 3.55
CA ASN A 28 -11.81 -8.78 2.20
C ASN A 28 -10.61 -8.15 1.47
N PRO A 29 -9.97 -8.86 0.52
CA PRO A 29 -8.95 -8.27 -0.33
C PRO A 29 -9.54 -7.10 -1.11
N LEU A 30 -8.80 -5.99 -1.15
CA LEU A 30 -9.21 -4.77 -1.83
C LEU A 30 -8.47 -4.68 -3.16
N VAL A 31 -9.23 -4.75 -4.26
CA VAL A 31 -8.74 -4.57 -5.61
C VAL A 31 -9.23 -3.23 -6.12
N ILE A 32 -8.31 -2.34 -6.52
CA ILE A 32 -8.62 -1.04 -7.09
C ILE A 32 -7.99 -0.95 -8.47
N GLU A 33 -8.83 -0.69 -9.47
CA GLU A 33 -8.41 -0.43 -10.84
C GLU A 33 -8.65 1.04 -11.17
N ARG A 34 -7.58 1.76 -11.56
CA ARG A 34 -7.70 3.05 -12.22
C ARG A 34 -7.40 2.85 -13.70
N PRO A 35 -8.41 2.95 -14.58
CA PRO A 35 -8.25 2.68 -16.00
C PRO A 35 -7.10 3.50 -16.59
N GLY A 36 -6.14 2.80 -17.21
CA GLY A 36 -4.99 3.43 -17.87
C GLY A 36 -3.89 3.95 -16.93
N GLN A 37 -3.98 3.72 -15.61
CA GLN A 37 -2.98 4.19 -14.65
C GLN A 37 -2.37 3.05 -13.84
N TYR A 38 -3.16 2.41 -12.96
CA TYR A 38 -2.64 1.39 -12.06
C TYR A 38 -3.70 0.37 -11.64
N TYR A 39 -3.19 -0.81 -11.28
CA TYR A 39 -3.94 -1.91 -10.69
C TYR A 39 -3.36 -2.22 -9.31
N LEU A 40 -4.17 -2.03 -8.28
CA LEU A 40 -3.80 -2.18 -6.89
C LEU A 40 -4.47 -3.44 -6.32
N THR A 41 -3.70 -4.35 -5.74
CA THR A 41 -4.21 -5.54 -5.05
C THR A 41 -3.69 -5.58 -3.62
N LEU A 42 -4.59 -5.33 -2.68
CA LEU A 42 -4.31 -5.32 -1.26
C LEU A 42 -4.87 -6.59 -0.62
N ALA A 43 -4.04 -7.29 0.14
CA ALA A 43 -4.52 -8.30 1.05
C ALA A 43 -5.47 -7.69 2.11
N PRO A 44 -6.31 -8.52 2.77
CA PRO A 44 -7.18 -8.05 3.83
C PRO A 44 -6.44 -7.21 4.87
N GLN A 45 -7.13 -6.20 5.41
CA GLN A 45 -6.66 -5.28 6.45
C GLN A 45 -5.54 -4.30 6.04
N LEU A 46 -5.11 -4.31 4.78
CA LEU A 46 -4.13 -3.35 4.23
C LEU A 46 -4.78 -2.19 3.47
N ASN A 47 -6.08 -1.96 3.62
CA ASN A 47 -6.77 -0.81 3.01
C ASN A 47 -6.23 0.55 3.47
N LEU A 48 -5.65 0.61 4.67
CA LEU A 48 -5.01 1.82 5.19
C LEU A 48 -3.74 2.20 4.42
N ALA A 49 -3.07 1.23 3.79
CA ALA A 49 -1.92 1.50 2.93
C ALA A 49 -2.31 2.17 1.60
N GLN A 50 -3.60 2.18 1.22
CA GLN A 50 -4.07 2.70 -0.07
C GLN A 50 -3.53 4.11 -0.35
N SER A 51 -3.65 5.03 0.62
CA SER A 51 -3.23 6.42 0.44
C SER A 51 -1.74 6.55 0.11
N PHE A 52 -0.89 5.72 0.71
CA PHE A 52 0.54 5.67 0.42
C PHE A 52 0.81 5.10 -0.98
N LEU A 53 0.10 4.04 -1.37
CA LEU A 53 0.26 3.40 -2.67
C LEU A 53 -0.24 4.29 -3.82
N GLU A 54 -1.30 5.06 -3.61
CA GLU A 54 -1.76 6.08 -4.54
C GLU A 54 -0.73 7.22 -4.70
N ALA A 55 -0.04 7.60 -3.61
CA ALA A 55 1.05 8.57 -3.70
C ALA A 55 2.24 8.05 -4.53
N ILE A 56 2.60 6.77 -4.40
CA ILE A 56 3.61 6.14 -5.26
C ILE A 56 3.17 6.16 -6.72
N ALA A 57 1.92 5.76 -6.99
CA ALA A 57 1.36 5.76 -8.34
C ALA A 57 1.39 7.16 -8.97
N GLY A 58 1.06 8.20 -8.20
CA GLY A 58 1.16 9.60 -8.63
C GLY A 58 2.59 10.01 -9.00
N GLN A 59 3.57 9.72 -8.15
CA GLN A 59 4.98 10.01 -8.44
C GLN A 59 5.49 9.32 -9.71
N ILE A 60 4.97 8.11 -9.98
CA ILE A 60 5.33 7.33 -11.16
C ILE A 60 4.62 7.83 -12.43
N ALA A 61 3.38 8.30 -12.30
CA ALA A 61 2.60 8.84 -13.42
C ALA A 61 3.16 10.18 -13.94
N ASP A 62 3.77 10.97 -13.06
CA ASP A 62 4.41 12.25 -13.43
C ASP A 62 5.75 12.07 -14.19
N LEU A 63 6.28 10.85 -14.27
CA LEU A 63 7.54 10.56 -14.97
C LEU A 63 7.24 10.23 -16.44
N ALA A 64 7.69 11.11 -17.35
CA ALA A 64 7.38 11.05 -18.78
C ALA A 64 8.09 9.95 -19.57
N ASP A 65 9.18 9.35 -19.04
CA ASP A 65 10.08 8.45 -19.78
C ASP A 65 10.23 7.07 -19.12
N VAL A 66 9.17 6.61 -18.45
CA VAL A 66 9.22 5.35 -17.70
C VAL A 66 9.05 4.16 -18.66
N PRO A 67 9.89 3.12 -18.57
CA PRO A 67 9.79 1.93 -19.40
C PRO A 67 8.41 1.29 -19.38
N ALA A 68 8.00 0.68 -20.51
CA ALA A 68 6.70 0.02 -20.62
C ALA A 68 6.58 -1.22 -19.72
N ASN A 69 7.70 -1.94 -19.52
CA ASN A 69 7.79 -3.12 -18.68
C ASN A 69 9.00 -2.99 -17.75
N THR A 70 8.81 -3.30 -16.46
CA THR A 70 9.90 -3.26 -15.47
C THR A 70 9.93 -4.53 -14.65
N GLU A 71 11.11 -4.86 -14.12
CA GLU A 71 11.26 -5.90 -13.12
C GLU A 71 10.35 -5.64 -11.90
N THR A 72 9.94 -6.71 -11.22
CA THR A 72 9.17 -6.58 -9.98
C THR A 72 10.13 -6.27 -8.83
N HIS A 73 9.95 -5.11 -8.20
CA HIS A 73 10.68 -4.76 -6.99
C HIS A 73 9.86 -5.03 -5.74
N TYR A 74 10.56 -5.48 -4.70
CA TYR A 74 9.98 -5.87 -3.44
C TYR A 74 10.47 -4.97 -2.31
N PHE A 75 9.54 -4.56 -1.45
CA PHE A 75 9.80 -3.68 -0.34
C PHE A 75 9.10 -4.19 0.93
N GLU A 76 9.75 -3.98 2.07
CA GLU A 76 9.10 -3.99 3.38
C GLU A 76 8.80 -2.55 3.76
N VAL A 77 7.54 -2.26 4.07
CA VAL A 77 7.07 -0.92 4.44
C VAL A 77 6.52 -0.93 5.85
N ARG A 78 7.01 -0.01 6.68
CA ARG A 78 6.47 0.29 8.00
C ARG A 78 5.73 1.62 7.90
N ASP A 79 4.42 1.52 8.03
CA ASP A 79 3.51 2.65 7.95
C ASP A 79 2.79 2.78 9.29
N SER A 80 2.85 3.98 9.88
CA SER A 80 2.25 4.28 11.18
C SER A 80 0.72 4.07 11.21
N GLU A 81 0.05 4.27 10.07
CA GLU A 81 -1.40 4.08 9.95
C GLU A 81 -1.75 2.59 10.00
N VAL A 82 -0.95 1.75 9.34
CA VAL A 82 -1.10 0.29 9.33
C VAL A 82 -0.68 -0.33 10.68
N SER A 83 0.43 0.15 11.26
CA SER A 83 0.91 -0.30 12.58
C SER A 83 -0.08 -0.02 13.71
N SER A 84 -0.86 1.05 13.59
CA SER A 84 -1.92 1.37 14.56
C SER A 84 -3.09 0.38 14.53
N HIS A 85 -3.16 -0.53 13.54
CA HIS A 85 -4.29 -1.42 13.29
C HIS A 85 -3.91 -2.90 13.17
N GLY A 86 -2.70 -3.30 13.58
CA GLY A 86 -2.36 -4.70 13.86
C GLY A 86 -1.14 -5.27 13.13
N PHE A 87 -0.58 -4.59 12.12
CA PHE A 87 0.62 -5.05 11.42
C PHE A 87 1.81 -4.10 11.62
N GLU A 88 2.89 -4.59 12.21
CA GLU A 88 4.14 -3.80 12.37
C GLU A 88 4.73 -3.36 11.01
N CYS A 89 4.55 -4.17 9.98
CA CYS A 89 4.94 -3.87 8.60
C CYS A 89 4.04 -4.61 7.61
N TYR A 90 4.10 -4.20 6.35
CA TYR A 90 3.56 -4.95 5.22
C TYR A 90 4.58 -5.06 4.10
N LEU A 91 4.36 -6.05 3.24
CA LEU A 91 5.20 -6.34 2.10
C LEU A 91 4.55 -5.76 0.85
N LEU A 92 5.37 -5.19 -0.01
CA LEU A 92 4.94 -4.46 -1.19
C LEU A 92 5.71 -4.97 -2.41
N ALA A 93 4.99 -5.37 -3.45
CA ALA A 93 5.53 -5.63 -4.78
C ALA A 93 5.03 -4.54 -5.74
N ILE A 94 5.92 -4.05 -6.59
CA ILE A 94 5.58 -3.10 -7.64
C ILE A 94 6.25 -3.53 -8.93
N THR A 95 5.48 -3.59 -10.00
CA THR A 95 5.96 -3.86 -11.36
C THR A 95 5.14 -3.05 -12.34
N ARG A 96 5.72 -2.73 -13.50
CA ARG A 96 4.98 -2.17 -14.61
C ARG A 96 4.93 -3.20 -15.74
N ARG A 97 3.74 -3.43 -16.32
CA ARG A 97 3.55 -4.30 -17.48
C ARG A 97 2.60 -3.64 -18.48
N ALA A 98 2.97 -3.64 -19.75
CA ALA A 98 2.21 -3.03 -20.84
C ALA A 98 1.79 -1.57 -20.54
N GLY A 99 2.67 -0.81 -19.89
CA GLY A 99 2.41 0.59 -19.51
C GLY A 99 1.49 0.78 -18.30
N LEU A 100 0.97 -0.30 -17.69
CA LEU A 100 0.16 -0.24 -16.46
C LEU A 100 1.01 -0.57 -15.25
N LEU A 101 0.83 0.20 -14.17
CA LEU A 101 1.50 -0.04 -12.90
C LEU A 101 0.71 -1.05 -12.05
N TYR A 102 1.32 -2.16 -11.69
CA TYR A 102 0.75 -3.16 -10.81
C TYR A 102 1.40 -3.07 -9.44
N ILE A 103 0.58 -2.87 -8.42
CA ILE A 103 1.00 -2.72 -7.03
C ILE A 103 0.29 -3.79 -6.22
N GLN A 104 1.05 -4.64 -5.53
CA GLN A 104 0.51 -5.67 -4.65
C GLN A 104 1.01 -5.49 -3.23
N ALA A 105 0.12 -5.55 -2.23
CA ALA A 105 0.52 -5.54 -0.84
C ALA A 105 0.00 -6.77 -0.10
N ALA A 106 0.87 -7.39 0.71
CA ALA A 106 0.55 -8.56 1.53
C ALA A 106 1.11 -8.40 2.95
N PRO A 107 0.44 -8.94 3.98
CA PRO A 107 1.02 -8.99 5.32
C PRO A 107 2.16 -10.03 5.36
N PRO A 108 3.14 -9.84 6.26
CA PRO A 108 4.08 -10.90 6.57
C PRO A 108 3.33 -12.09 7.23
N ILE A 109 3.62 -13.32 6.82
CA ILE A 109 2.94 -14.52 7.34
C ILE A 109 3.55 -14.95 8.68
N SER A 110 4.88 -15.10 8.72
CA SER A 110 5.63 -15.54 9.91
C SER A 110 7.03 -14.94 9.91
N LYS A 111 7.59 -14.69 11.10
CA LYS A 111 8.97 -14.18 11.24
C LYS A 111 10.04 -15.15 10.71
N ASP A 112 9.72 -16.44 10.63
CA ASP A 112 10.62 -17.50 10.15
C ASP A 112 10.59 -17.68 8.62
N GLN A 113 9.57 -17.17 7.93
CA GLN A 113 9.52 -17.21 6.47
C GLN A 113 10.19 -15.98 5.88
N SER A 114 10.89 -16.15 4.76
CA SER A 114 11.49 -15.00 4.06
C SER A 114 10.38 -14.09 3.54
N ASN A 115 10.39 -12.83 3.98
CA ASN A 115 9.48 -11.80 3.49
C ASN A 115 9.49 -11.73 1.96
N LEU A 116 10.67 -11.90 1.34
CA LEU A 116 10.81 -11.93 -0.12
C LEU A 116 10.04 -13.09 -0.76
N SER A 117 10.08 -14.30 -0.19
CA SER A 117 9.34 -15.44 -0.76
C SER A 117 7.82 -15.24 -0.66
N VAL A 118 7.34 -14.67 0.45
CA VAL A 118 5.91 -14.42 0.66
C VAL A 118 5.38 -13.43 -0.38
N ILE A 119 6.03 -12.27 -0.53
CA ILE A 119 5.55 -11.24 -1.45
C ILE A 119 5.76 -11.61 -2.91
N SER A 120 6.84 -12.32 -3.25
CA SER A 120 7.08 -12.77 -4.62
C SER A 120 6.08 -13.84 -5.06
N GLU A 121 5.69 -14.76 -4.18
CA GLU A 121 4.65 -15.73 -4.49
C GLU A 121 3.28 -15.06 -4.65
N PHE A 122 2.94 -14.14 -3.74
CA PHE A 122 1.70 -13.37 -3.84
C PHE A 122 1.63 -12.54 -5.12
N ALA A 123 2.70 -11.80 -5.44
CA ALA A 123 2.80 -11.03 -6.67
C ALA A 123 2.67 -11.93 -7.89
N ARG A 124 3.35 -13.09 -7.92
CA ARG A 124 3.25 -14.05 -9.03
C ARG A 124 1.83 -14.56 -9.23
N GLN A 125 1.11 -14.90 -8.17
CA GLN A 125 -0.28 -15.37 -8.26
C GLN A 125 -1.23 -14.28 -8.82
N VAL A 126 -1.05 -13.04 -8.40
CA VAL A 126 -1.83 -11.89 -8.89
C VAL A 126 -1.47 -11.58 -10.35
N LEU A 127 -0.17 -11.53 -10.65
CA LEU A 127 0.37 -11.16 -11.95
C LEU A 127 0.16 -12.21 -13.04
N ALA A 128 -0.06 -13.48 -12.68
CA ALA A 128 -0.33 -14.57 -13.62
C ALA A 128 -1.56 -14.32 -14.52
N ARG A 129 -2.45 -13.40 -14.13
CA ARG A 129 -3.64 -13.03 -14.89
C ARG A 129 -3.38 -11.94 -15.93
N PHE A 130 -2.20 -11.34 -15.92
CA PHE A 130 -1.83 -10.22 -16.78
C PHE A 130 -0.72 -10.64 -17.74
N PRO A 131 -0.75 -10.15 -19.00
CA PRO A 131 0.30 -10.45 -19.96
C PRO A 131 1.64 -9.91 -19.46
N ASP A 132 2.69 -10.68 -19.69
CA ASP A 132 4.08 -10.32 -19.38
C ASP A 132 4.90 -10.45 -20.66
N ASP A 133 5.61 -9.39 -21.02
CA ASP A 133 6.58 -9.43 -22.10
C ASP A 133 7.95 -9.72 -21.47
N GLU A 134 8.79 -10.54 -22.11
CA GLU A 134 10.05 -11.01 -21.50
C GLU A 134 11.12 -9.91 -21.37
N ALA A 135 10.92 -8.76 -22.03
CA ALA A 135 11.83 -7.63 -21.96
C ALA A 135 11.45 -6.70 -20.80
N HIS A 136 12.14 -6.86 -19.65
CA HIS A 136 12.00 -5.99 -18.48
C HIS A 136 13.17 -5.01 -18.38
N ALA A 137 12.87 -3.72 -18.24
CA ALA A 137 13.86 -2.73 -17.87
C ALA A 137 14.07 -2.68 -16.34
N SER A 138 15.18 -2.08 -15.92
CA SER A 138 15.43 -1.83 -14.50
C SER A 138 14.36 -0.90 -13.91
N ALA A 139 13.95 -1.16 -12.68
CA ALA A 139 12.89 -0.43 -11.99
C ALA A 139 13.43 0.63 -11.01
N GLU A 140 14.58 1.26 -11.34
CA GLU A 140 15.16 2.34 -10.54
C GLU A 140 14.17 3.48 -10.24
N GLU A 141 13.31 3.80 -11.21
CA GLU A 141 12.30 4.84 -11.08
C GLU A 141 11.23 4.46 -10.05
N ILE A 142 10.83 3.19 -10.00
CA ILE A 142 9.93 2.67 -8.97
C ILE A 142 10.60 2.82 -7.60
N VAL A 143 11.88 2.46 -7.48
CA VAL A 143 12.63 2.62 -6.21
C VAL A 143 12.68 4.09 -5.79
N ARG A 144 12.97 5.02 -6.71
CA ARG A 144 13.00 6.46 -6.43
C ARG A 144 11.62 6.98 -6.00
N ALA A 145 10.56 6.61 -6.71
CA ALA A 145 9.20 7.04 -6.40
C ALA A 145 8.75 6.53 -5.01
N VAL A 146 9.05 5.27 -4.70
CA VAL A 146 8.78 4.67 -3.39
C VAL A 146 9.52 5.41 -2.28
N GLN A 147 10.81 5.68 -2.47
CA GLN A 147 11.61 6.45 -1.50
C GLN A 147 11.09 7.88 -1.30
N GLN A 148 10.66 8.54 -2.38
CA GLN A 148 10.11 9.89 -2.32
C GLN A 148 8.77 9.93 -1.58
N ALA A 149 7.84 9.04 -1.94
CA ALA A 149 6.56 8.89 -1.25
C ALA A 149 6.76 8.55 0.25
N SER A 150 7.77 7.72 0.57
CA SER A 150 8.15 7.39 1.94
C SER A 150 8.49 8.62 2.76
N LYS A 151 9.36 9.49 2.22
CA LYS A 151 9.83 10.70 2.90
C LYS A 151 8.69 11.68 3.13
N GLN A 152 7.78 11.81 2.16
CA GLN A 152 6.63 12.72 2.27
C GLN A 152 5.65 12.29 3.37
N ARG A 153 5.49 10.98 3.60
CA ARG A 153 4.53 10.44 4.57
C ARG A 153 5.14 9.98 5.90
N GLY A 154 6.46 10.01 6.03
CA GLY A 154 7.17 9.57 7.23
C GLY A 154 7.21 8.05 7.40
N ASN A 155 7.04 7.29 6.31
CA ASN A 155 7.12 5.82 6.33
C ASN A 155 8.58 5.36 6.33
N GLN A 156 8.86 4.18 6.89
CA GLN A 156 10.17 3.52 6.77
C GLN A 156 10.08 2.41 5.74
N ILE A 157 11.03 2.36 4.82
CA ILE A 157 11.05 1.38 3.73
C ILE A 157 12.40 0.69 3.66
N LYS A 158 12.37 -0.62 3.42
CA LYS A 158 13.53 -1.46 3.19
C LYS A 158 13.33 -2.24 1.88
N SER A 159 14.27 -2.13 0.95
CA SER A 159 14.29 -3.00 -0.24
C SER A 159 14.64 -4.42 0.17
N LEU A 160 13.95 -5.42 -0.41
CA LEU A 160 14.16 -6.85 -0.17
C LEU A 160 14.95 -7.49 -1.30
#